data_AF-A0A4S0IU95-F1
#
_entry.id   AF-A0A4S0IU95-F1
#
_cell.length_a   1.000
_cell.length_b   1.000
_cell.length_c   1.000
_cell.angle_alpha   90.00
_cell.angle_beta   90.00
_cell.angle_gamma   90.00
#
_symmetry.space_group_name_H-M   'P 1'
#
loop_
_entity.id
_entity.type
_entity.pdbx_description
1 polymer ?
#
loop_
_entity_poly.entity_id
_entity_poly.type
_entity_poly.pdbx_seq_one_letter_code
_entity_poly.pdbx_strand_id
1 'polypeptide(L)'
;FNRTRRACSDLISAFEIIGGECIELARLIDPGMAAPVSAPVQVLIELSSGPGIDLNGLLAGFLADAMEKGLVTDAVLAASSAQARSFWAIREGLVEGQAKRGYHVHTDLSVKISDI
;
A
#
# COMPACT_ATOMS: atom_id res chain seq x y z
N PHE A 1 -8.25 2.92 -6.44
CA PHE A 1 -8.76 4.13 -5.77
C PHE A 1 -10.29 4.27 -5.79
N ASN A 2 -10.93 4.61 -6.93
CA ASN A 2 -12.38 4.94 -6.94
C ASN A 2 -13.31 3.84 -6.37
N ARG A 3 -12.97 2.56 -6.58
CA ARG A 3 -13.73 1.43 -6.00
C ARG A 3 -13.54 1.32 -4.49
N THR A 4 -12.31 1.43 -4.00
CA THR A 4 -11.99 1.49 -2.57
C THR A 4 -12.73 2.64 -1.89
N ARG A 5 -12.72 3.83 -2.49
CA ARG A 5 -13.45 5.00 -1.96
C ARG A 5 -14.95 4.77 -1.90
N ARG A 6 -15.55 4.05 -2.84
CA ARG A 6 -16.97 3.69 -2.77
C ARG A 6 -17.28 2.68 -1.67
N ALA A 7 -16.37 1.73 -1.43
CA ALA A 7 -16.57 0.68 -0.43
C ALA A 7 -16.29 1.19 1.00
N CYS A 8 -15.25 2.01 1.18
CA CYS A 8 -14.76 2.42 2.49
C CYS A 8 -15.04 3.90 2.82
N SER A 9 -15.60 4.67 1.88
CA SER A 9 -15.94 6.10 2.03
C SER A 9 -14.81 6.92 2.67
N ASP A 10 -15.13 7.63 3.76
CA ASP A 10 -14.23 8.57 4.44
C ASP A 10 -13.30 7.88 5.44
N LEU A 11 -13.35 6.55 5.52
CA LEU A 11 -12.51 5.78 6.43
C LEU A 11 -11.10 5.54 5.87
N ILE A 12 -10.85 5.86 4.59
CA ILE A 12 -9.53 5.70 3.97
C ILE A 12 -8.59 6.77 4.52
N SER A 13 -7.60 6.38 5.31
CA SER A 13 -6.53 7.26 5.78
C SER A 13 -5.34 7.28 4.83
N ALA A 14 -5.10 6.19 4.08
CA ALA A 14 -4.04 6.14 3.07
C ALA A 14 -4.40 5.23 1.87
N PHE A 15 -3.91 5.60 0.69
CA PHE A 15 -3.94 4.78 -0.53
C PHE A 15 -2.67 5.06 -1.33
N GLU A 16 -1.65 4.24 -1.12
CA GLU A 16 -0.33 4.41 -1.75
C GLU A 16 -0.17 3.39 -2.88
N ILE A 17 0.32 3.84 -4.04
CA ILE A 17 0.73 2.96 -5.15
C ILE A 17 2.24 2.74 -5.03
N ILE A 18 2.67 1.48 -5.03
CA ILE A 18 4.06 1.08 -4.82
C ILE A 18 4.49 0.23 -6.02
N GLY A 19 5.42 0.75 -6.83
CA GLY A 19 6.01 0.00 -7.94
C GLY A 19 6.87 -1.16 -7.45
N GLY A 20 7.07 -2.20 -8.27
CA GLY A 20 7.91 -3.34 -7.92
C GLY A 20 9.36 -2.94 -7.58
N GLU A 21 9.89 -1.91 -8.26
CA GLU A 21 11.21 -1.33 -7.99
C GLU A 21 11.33 -0.70 -6.60
N CYS A 22 10.21 -0.26 -6.03
CA CYS A 22 10.16 0.33 -4.70
C CYS A 22 10.46 -0.70 -3.60
N ILE A 23 10.09 -1.96 -3.83
CA ILE A 23 10.40 -3.07 -2.91
C ILE A 23 11.92 -3.21 -2.77
N GLU A 24 12.65 -3.15 -3.89
CA GLU A 24 14.11 -3.29 -3.88
C GLU A 24 14.79 -2.10 -3.19
N LEU A 25 14.23 -0.89 -3.30
CA LEU A 25 14.72 0.27 -2.55
C LEU A 25 14.56 0.09 -1.04
N ALA A 26 13.39 -0.39 -0.61
CA ALA A 26 13.15 -0.66 0.81
C ALA A 26 14.03 -1.81 1.34
N ARG A 27 14.39 -2.81 0.51
CA ARG A 27 15.38 -3.85 0.88
C ARG A 27 16.79 -3.30 1.12
N LEU A 28 17.14 -2.15 0.56
CA LEU A 28 18.41 -1.49 0.88
C LEU A 28 18.44 -1.03 2.35
N ILE A 29 17.29 -0.79 2.96
CA ILE A 29 17.14 -0.35 4.35
C ILE A 29 17.00 -1.55 5.27
N ASP A 30 16.07 -2.46 4.96
CA ASP A 30 15.91 -3.73 5.66
C ASP A 30 16.07 -4.91 4.70
N PRO A 31 17.27 -5.53 4.67
CA PRO A 31 17.52 -6.71 3.83
C PRO A 31 16.62 -7.91 4.16
N GLY A 32 16.10 -7.98 5.40
CA GLY A 32 15.20 -9.03 5.86
C GLY A 32 13.73 -8.79 5.51
N MET A 33 13.40 -7.63 4.94
CA MET A 33 12.03 -7.26 4.61
C MET A 33 11.42 -8.25 3.62
N ALA A 34 10.22 -8.75 3.94
CA ALA A 34 9.44 -9.58 3.03
C ALA A 34 8.28 -8.77 2.46
N ALA A 35 8.18 -8.70 1.13
CA ALA A 35 7.01 -8.13 0.48
C ALA A 35 5.79 -9.04 0.78
N PRO A 36 4.63 -8.49 1.18
CA PRO A 36 3.46 -9.30 1.52
C PRO A 36 2.91 -10.06 0.31
N VAL A 37 3.04 -9.47 -0.88
CA VAL A 37 2.59 -10.01 -2.16
C VAL A 37 3.68 -9.79 -3.22
N SER A 38 3.64 -10.59 -4.28
CA SER A 38 4.53 -10.44 -5.45
C SER A 38 3.72 -9.96 -6.65
N ALA A 39 3.89 -8.70 -7.03
CA ALA A 39 3.23 -8.09 -8.18
C ALA A 39 4.08 -6.94 -8.75
N PRO A 40 3.94 -6.61 -10.06
CA PRO A 40 4.63 -5.47 -10.67
C PRO A 40 4.25 -4.12 -10.05
N VAL A 41 3.02 -4.01 -9.56
CA VAL A 41 2.49 -2.84 -8.85
C VAL A 41 1.67 -3.33 -7.67
N GLN A 42 1.89 -2.72 -6.52
CA GLN A 42 1.22 -3.01 -5.26
C GLN A 42 0.47 -1.77 -4.78
N VAL A 43 -0.53 -1.98 -3.91
CA VAL A 43 -1.26 -0.90 -3.27
C VAL A 43 -1.26 -1.12 -1.77
N LEU A 44 -0.84 -0.13 -1.00
CA LEU A 44 -1.02 -0.09 0.44
C LEU A 44 -2.29 0.72 0.75
N ILE A 45 -3.25 0.08 1.42
CA ILE A 45 -4.51 0.70 1.83
C ILE A 45 -4.54 0.72 3.35
N GLU A 46 -4.81 1.88 3.93
CA GLU A 46 -5.06 2.01 5.36
C GLU A 46 -6.44 2.61 5.59
N LEU A 47 -7.17 2.01 6.55
CA LEU A 47 -8.41 2.57 7.07
C LEU A 47 -8.22 3.01 8.52
N SER A 48 -8.87 4.11 8.88
CA SER A 48 -8.90 4.65 10.24
C SER A 48 -10.30 5.11 10.60
N SER A 49 -10.68 4.95 11.88
CA SER A 49 -11.97 5.38 12.37
C SER A 49 -11.98 5.59 13.88
N GLY A 50 -13.05 6.18 14.39
CA GLY A 50 -13.40 6.06 15.80
C GLY A 50 -13.79 4.63 16.20
N PRO A 51 -13.99 4.38 17.51
CA PRO A 51 -14.40 3.07 18.00
C PRO A 51 -15.77 2.65 17.46
N GLY A 52 -16.01 1.34 17.39
CA GLY A 52 -17.32 0.77 17.02
C GLY A 52 -17.52 0.47 15.53
N ILE A 53 -16.52 0.75 14.69
CA ILE A 53 -16.53 0.39 13.27
C ILE A 53 -15.60 -0.81 13.05
N ASP A 54 -16.11 -1.86 12.40
CA ASP A 54 -15.31 -3.01 12.00
C ASP A 54 -14.56 -2.73 10.69
N LEU A 55 -13.40 -2.07 10.82
CA LEU A 55 -12.53 -1.74 9.68
C LEU A 55 -11.95 -2.99 9.01
N ASN A 56 -11.66 -4.04 9.78
CA ASN A 56 -11.11 -5.28 9.24
C ASN A 56 -12.12 -6.00 8.36
N GLY A 57 -13.36 -6.16 8.84
CA GLY A 57 -14.45 -6.74 8.05
C GLY A 57 -14.73 -5.94 6.78
N LEU A 58 -14.72 -4.60 6.87
CA LEU A 58 -14.92 -3.73 5.72
C LEU A 58 -13.83 -3.89 4.66
N LEU A 59 -12.55 -3.82 5.07
CA LEU A 59 -11.42 -3.95 4.15
C LEU A 59 -11.33 -5.37 3.56
N ALA A 60 -11.57 -6.41 4.37
CA ALA A 60 -11.62 -7.80 3.91
C ALA A 60 -12.73 -8.01 2.87
N GLY A 61 -13.93 -7.48 3.10
CA GLY A 61 -15.04 -7.54 2.15
C GLY A 61 -14.73 -6.84 0.83
N PHE A 62 -14.10 -5.66 0.89
CA PHE A 62 -13.63 -4.97 -0.31
C PHE A 62 -12.58 -5.79 -1.09
N LEU A 63 -11.58 -6.36 -0.39
CA LEU A 63 -10.53 -7.14 -1.02
C LEU A 63 -11.11 -8.42 -1.67
N ALA A 64 -12.04 -9.10 -1.01
CA ALA A 64 -12.73 -10.26 -1.57
C ALA A 64 -13.47 -9.92 -2.88
N ASP A 65 -14.28 -8.86 -2.88
CA ASP A 65 -14.98 -8.39 -4.10
C ASP A 65 -14.01 -7.98 -5.21
N ALA A 66 -12.89 -7.34 -4.85
CA ALA A 66 -11.88 -6.94 -5.82
C ALA A 66 -11.14 -8.14 -6.44
N MET A 67 -10.89 -9.18 -5.66
CA MET A 67 -10.29 -10.44 -6.13
C MET A 67 -11.27 -11.21 -7.03
N GLU A 68 -12.54 -11.34 -6.65
CA GLU A 68 -13.59 -11.98 -7.47
C GLU A 68 -13.74 -11.31 -8.84
N LYS A 69 -13.58 -9.99 -8.90
CA LYS A 69 -13.62 -9.19 -10.14
C LYS A 69 -12.30 -9.20 -10.92
N GLY A 70 -11.28 -9.92 -10.45
CA GLY A 70 -9.96 -10.00 -11.08
C GLY A 70 -9.17 -8.68 -11.06
N LEU A 71 -9.52 -7.74 -10.18
CA LEU A 71 -8.83 -6.45 -10.06
C LEU A 71 -7.60 -6.54 -9.16
N VAL A 72 -7.59 -7.51 -8.25
CA VAL A 72 -6.50 -7.79 -7.30
C VAL A 72 -6.16 -9.26 -7.47
N THR A 73 -4.89 -9.57 -7.72
CA THR A 73 -4.42 -10.96 -7.90
C THR A 73 -4.12 -11.64 -6.58
N ASP A 74 -3.64 -10.87 -5.60
CA ASP A 74 -3.29 -11.35 -4.26
C ASP A 74 -3.37 -10.18 -3.27
N ALA A 75 -3.67 -10.47 -2.01
CA ALA A 75 -3.77 -9.47 -0.95
C ALA A 75 -3.48 -10.07 0.43
N VAL A 76 -2.78 -9.30 1.27
CA VAL A 76 -2.56 -9.65 2.68
C VAL A 76 -3.14 -8.54 3.55
N LEU A 77 -4.05 -8.93 4.45
CA LEU A 77 -4.57 -8.05 5.49
C LEU A 77 -3.68 -8.15 6.74
N ALA A 78 -3.29 -7.01 7.31
CA ALA A 78 -2.49 -7.00 8.53
C ALA A 78 -3.30 -7.59 9.71
N ALA A 79 -2.77 -8.62 10.34
CA ALA A 79 -3.36 -9.27 11.51
C ALA A 79 -2.92 -8.65 12.85
N SER A 80 -2.00 -7.68 12.80
CA SER A 80 -1.51 -6.97 13.98
C SER A 80 -0.97 -5.59 13.62
N SER A 81 -0.88 -4.70 14.60
CA SER A 81 -0.22 -3.39 14.42
C SER A 81 1.25 -3.52 14.06
N ALA A 82 1.93 -4.59 14.50
CA ALA A 82 3.32 -4.86 14.11
C ALA A 82 3.42 -5.18 12.61
N GLN A 83 2.50 -5.99 12.10
CA GLN A 83 2.45 -6.30 10.67
C GLN A 83 2.03 -5.06 9.86
N ALA A 84 1.07 -4.27 10.32
CA ALA A 84 0.70 -3.00 9.68
C ALA A 84 1.91 -2.05 9.57
N ARG A 85 2.71 -1.92 10.63
CA ARG A 85 3.97 -1.16 10.59
C ARG A 85 4.97 -1.73 9.59
N SER A 86 5.08 -3.05 9.48
CA SER A 86 5.97 -3.67 8.48
C SER A 86 5.54 -3.37 7.03
N PHE A 87 4.24 -3.20 6.78
CA PHE A 87 3.75 -2.78 5.46
C PHE A 87 4.08 -1.32 5.18
N TRP A 88 3.93 -0.45 6.18
CA TRP A 88 4.35 0.96 6.08
C TRP A 88 5.86 1.12 5.92
N ALA A 89 6.67 0.28 6.56
CA ALA A 89 8.12 0.31 6.43
C ALA A 89 8.58 0.11 4.98
N ILE A 90 7.80 -0.61 4.15
CA ILE A 90 8.05 -0.69 2.71
C ILE A 90 7.95 0.72 2.12
N ARG A 91 6.81 1.40 2.30
CA ARG A 91 6.54 2.74 1.76
C ARG A 91 7.53 3.79 2.25
N GLU A 92 7.88 3.75 3.54
CA GLU A 92 8.85 4.66 4.15
C GLU A 92 10.27 4.40 3.62
N GLY A 93 10.64 3.13 3.48
CA GLY A 93 11.92 2.68 2.95
C GLY A 93 12.21 3.11 1.50
N LEU A 94 11.22 3.55 0.72
CA LEU A 94 11.44 4.11 -0.61
C LEU A 94 12.31 5.35 -0.58
N VAL A 95 12.02 6.28 0.33
CA VAL A 95 12.71 7.59 0.39
C VAL A 95 14.13 7.37 0.91
N GLU A 96 14.27 6.61 1.99
CA GLU A 96 15.56 6.26 2.57
C GLU A 96 16.41 5.42 1.60
N GLY A 97 15.79 4.45 0.92
CA GLY A 97 16.43 3.59 -0.06
C GLY A 97 16.96 4.36 -1.27
N GLN A 98 16.21 5.36 -1.76
CA GLN A 98 16.69 6.26 -2.82
C GLN A 98 17.91 7.06 -2.38
N ALA A 99 17.88 7.63 -1.17
CA ALA A 99 19.03 8.35 -0.62
C ALA A 99 20.26 7.43 -0.51
N LYS A 100 20.08 6.19 -0.07
CA LYS A 100 21.16 5.19 0.07
C LYS A 100 21.71 4.71 -1.28
N ARG A 101 20.87 4.62 -2.32
CA ARG A 101 21.29 4.22 -3.68
C ARG A 101 22.26 5.22 -4.31
N GLY A 102 22.26 6.47 -3.86
CA GLY A 102 23.15 7.53 -4.32
C GLY A 102 22.41 8.63 -5.07
N TYR A 103 23.08 9.22 -6.07
CA TYR A 103 22.52 10.34 -6.83
C TYR A 103 21.19 9.96 -7.48
N HIS A 104 20.17 10.77 -7.22
CA HIS A 104 18.84 10.62 -7.80
C HIS A 104 18.23 12.01 -8.02
N VAL A 105 17.34 12.10 -9.00
CA VAL A 105 16.53 13.28 -9.25
C VAL A 105 15.13 12.98 -8.74
N HIS A 106 14.67 13.75 -7.76
CA HIS A 106 13.32 13.65 -7.23
C HIS A 106 12.45 14.75 -7.83
N THR A 107 11.21 14.43 -8.18
CA THR A 107 10.21 15.42 -8.58
C THR A 107 8.89 15.05 -7.92
N ASP A 108 8.26 16.03 -7.29
CA ASP A 108 6.94 15.89 -6.71
C ASP A 108 5.92 16.57 -7.64
N LEU A 109 4.98 15.79 -8.16
CA LEU A 109 4.06 16.21 -9.22
C LEU A 109 2.63 15.80 -8.90
N SER A 110 1.70 16.67 -9.27
CA SER A 110 0.27 16.36 -9.26
C SER A 110 -0.24 16.24 -10.68
N VAL A 111 -0.78 15.07 -11.01
CA VAL A 111 -1.42 14.76 -12.30
C VAL A 111 -2.83 14.21 -12.05
N LYS A 112 -3.67 14.15 -13.08
CA LYS A 112 -4.97 13.49 -12.94
C LYS A 112 -4.74 11.98 -12.79
N ILE A 113 -5.54 11.32 -11.95
CA ILE A 113 -5.48 9.85 -11.78
C ILE A 113 -5.72 9.12 -13.12
N SER A 114 -6.48 9.72 -14.05
CA SER A 114 -6.70 9.18 -15.39
C SER A 114 -5.47 9.17 -16.29
N ASP A 115 -4.43 9.91 -15.90
CA ASP A 115 -3.22 10.14 -16.70
C ASP A 115 -2.04 9.29 -16.17
N ILE A 116 -2.27 8.50 -15.11
CA ILE A 116 -1.37 7.50 -14.52
C ILE A 116 -1.82 6.11 -14.99
#